data_AF-A0A2P6CAA3-F1
#
_entry.id   AF-A0A2P6CAA3-F1
#
_cell.length_a   1.000
_cell.length_b   1.000
_cell.length_c   1.000
_cell.angle_alpha   90.00
_cell.angle_beta   90.00
_cell.angle_gamma   90.00
#
_symmetry.space_group_name_H-M   'P 1'
#
loop_
_entity.id
_entity.type
_entity.pdbx_description
1 polymer ?
#
loop_
_entity_poly.entity_id
_entity_poly.type
_entity_poly.pdbx_seq_one_letter_code
_entity_poly.pdbx_strand_id
1 'polypeptide(L)'
;MSIFDNLQNSADKGTNIGKEYASKTLEHTKLKAFQVTALTISMIVKLFFIGSLAVLGFVFLAVSSAIALGDYLENIALGYLFVGLFFLVIAIIIYLFRKYFDKKVIYKISKIFFD
;
A
#
# COMPACT_ATOMS: atom_id res chain seq x y z
N MET A 1 -29.98 32.54 -43.79
CA MET A 1 -28.90 32.99 -42.88
C MET A 1 -28.92 32.32 -41.49
N SER A 2 -30.01 31.68 -41.05
CA SER A 2 -30.15 31.15 -39.66
C SER A 2 -29.34 29.88 -39.32
N ILE A 3 -28.90 29.08 -40.29
CA ILE A 3 -28.21 27.80 -40.02
C ILE A 3 -26.78 28.02 -39.50
N PHE A 4 -26.06 29.03 -40.01
CA PHE A 4 -24.70 29.35 -39.58
C PHE A 4 -24.65 29.92 -38.16
N ASP A 5 -25.60 30.79 -37.79
CA ASP A 5 -25.70 31.34 -36.43
C ASP A 5 -26.03 30.29 -35.37
N ASN A 6 -26.86 29.31 -35.72
CA ASN A 6 -27.22 28.20 -34.82
C ASN A 6 -26.06 27.21 -34.64
N LEU A 7 -25.25 26.99 -35.68
CA LEU A 7 -24.03 26.19 -35.61
C LEU A 7 -22.93 26.88 -34.78
N GLN A 8 -22.73 28.18 -34.98
CA GLN A 8 -21.77 28.97 -34.21
C GLN A 8 -22.16 29.02 -32.73
N ASN A 9 -23.44 29.29 -32.42
CA ASN A 9 -23.93 29.24 -31.04
C ASN A 9 -23.82 27.85 -30.39
N SER A 10 -24.01 26.77 -31.15
CA SER A 10 -23.90 25.42 -30.63
C SER A 10 -22.44 25.01 -30.41
N ALA A 11 -21.52 25.46 -31.27
CA ALA A 11 -20.08 25.25 -31.11
C ALA A 11 -19.52 26.08 -29.93
N ASP A 12 -19.98 27.32 -29.75
CA ASP A 12 -19.63 28.16 -28.60
C ASP A 12 -20.20 27.60 -27.30
N LYS A 13 -21.46 27.15 -27.29
CA LYS A 13 -22.04 26.46 -26.12
C LYS A 13 -21.31 25.15 -25.83
N GLY A 14 -21.00 24.32 -26.83
CA GLY A 14 -20.25 23.08 -26.65
C GLY A 14 -18.85 23.30 -26.08
N THR A 15 -18.17 24.35 -26.53
CA THR A 15 -16.85 24.76 -26.01
C THR A 15 -16.94 25.31 -24.58
N ASN A 16 -18.00 26.06 -24.26
CA ASN A 16 -18.21 26.62 -22.93
C ASN A 16 -18.59 25.53 -21.90
N ILE A 17 -19.45 24.58 -22.30
CA ILE A 17 -19.79 23.40 -21.50
C ILE A 17 -18.55 22.52 -21.29
N GLY A 18 -17.71 22.34 -22.32
CA GLY A 18 -16.44 21.62 -22.20
C GLY A 18 -15.45 22.27 -21.22
N LYS A 19 -15.36 23.60 -21.19
CA LYS A 19 -14.56 24.35 -20.21
C LYS A 19 -15.10 24.24 -18.79
N GLU A 20 -16.42 24.30 -18.62
CA GLU A 20 -17.09 24.16 -17.32
C GLU A 20 -17.02 22.72 -16.78
N TYR A 21 -17.05 21.72 -17.67
CA TYR A 21 -16.84 20.32 -17.31
C TYR A 21 -15.38 20.05 -16.93
N ALA A 22 -14.42 20.63 -17.65
CA ALA A 22 -13.00 20.52 -17.34
C ALA A 22 -12.65 21.21 -16.01
N SER A 23 -13.25 22.37 -15.71
CA SER A 23 -13.05 23.06 -14.44
C SER A 23 -13.65 22.30 -13.25
N LYS A 24 -14.87 21.76 -13.38
CA LYS A 24 -15.47 20.90 -12.34
C LYS A 24 -14.70 19.58 -12.14
N THR A 25 -14.19 19.00 -13.22
CA THR A 25 -13.37 17.77 -13.14
C THR A 25 -12.05 18.02 -12.40
N LEU A 26 -11.45 19.21 -12.54
CA LEU A 26 -10.22 19.59 -11.83
C LEU A 26 -10.43 19.73 -10.31
N GLU A 27 -11.56 20.28 -9.87
CA GLU A 27 -11.90 20.39 -8.44
C GLU A 27 -12.12 19.01 -7.79
N HIS A 28 -12.88 18.14 -8.47
CA HIS A 28 -13.08 16.77 -7.99
C HIS A 28 -11.78 15.94 -8.04
N THR A 29 -10.89 16.19 -8.99
CA THR A 29 -9.59 15.52 -9.07
C THR A 29 -8.66 15.96 -7.94
N LYS A 30 -8.64 17.26 -7.58
CA LYS A 30 -7.88 17.75 -6.42
C LYS A 30 -8.38 17.14 -5.11
N LEU A 31 -9.70 17.08 -4.91
CA LEU A 31 -10.30 16.48 -3.72
C LEU A 31 -10.04 14.97 -3.64
N LYS A 32 -10.19 14.23 -4.75
CA LYS A 32 -9.91 12.77 -4.79
C LYS A 32 -8.42 12.48 -4.59
N ALA A 33 -7.54 13.28 -5.18
CA ALA A 33 -6.08 13.17 -4.96
C ALA A 33 -5.70 13.47 -3.50
N PHE A 34 -6.29 14.51 -2.90
CA PHE A 34 -6.09 14.83 -1.49
C PHE A 34 -6.61 13.70 -0.59
N GLN A 35 -7.79 13.16 -0.88
CA GLN A 35 -8.38 12.05 -0.14
C GLN A 35 -7.52 10.78 -0.21
N VAL A 36 -7.05 10.39 -1.39
CA VAL A 36 -6.17 9.22 -1.56
C VAL A 36 -4.84 9.42 -0.83
N THR A 37 -4.26 10.62 -0.92
CA THR A 37 -3.00 10.97 -0.25
C THR A 37 -3.17 10.93 1.27
N ALA A 38 -4.22 11.59 1.80
CA ALA A 38 -4.51 11.64 3.22
C ALA A 38 -4.83 10.24 3.79
N LEU A 39 -5.61 9.42 3.09
CA LEU A 39 -5.90 8.04 3.49
C LEU A 39 -4.64 7.18 3.51
N THR A 40 -3.77 7.33 2.50
CA THR A 40 -2.50 6.59 2.42
C THR A 40 -1.59 6.95 3.59
N ILE A 41 -1.42 8.26 3.85
CA ILE A 41 -0.62 8.75 4.99
C ILE A 41 -1.22 8.26 6.31
N SER A 42 -2.53 8.38 6.50
CA SER A 42 -3.20 7.91 7.71
C SER A 42 -3.04 6.41 7.94
N MET A 43 -3.12 5.61 6.87
CA MET A 43 -2.92 4.17 6.94
C MET A 43 -1.47 3.82 7.30
N ILE A 44 -0.48 4.47 6.68
CA ILE A 44 0.95 4.29 7.00
C ILE A 44 1.20 4.64 8.46
N VAL A 45 0.69 5.78 8.94
CA VAL A 45 0.87 6.22 10.32
C VAL A 45 0.27 5.21 11.30
N LYS A 46 -0.97 4.74 11.08
CA LYS A 46 -1.59 3.69 11.92
C LYS A 46 -0.77 2.40 11.92
N LEU A 47 -0.32 1.98 10.74
CA LEU A 47 0.49 0.78 10.57
C LEU A 47 1.86 0.93 11.22
N PHE A 48 2.42 2.13 11.27
CA PHE A 48 3.69 2.40 11.94
C PHE A 48 3.56 2.27 13.46
N PHE A 49 2.52 2.85 14.05
CA PHE A 49 2.29 2.73 15.50
C PHE A 49 2.01 1.29 15.92
N ILE A 50 1.11 0.58 15.21
CA ILE A 50 0.79 -0.82 15.53
C ILE A 50 1.96 -1.73 15.19
N GLY A 51 2.56 -1.53 14.01
CA GLY A 51 3.65 -2.35 13.49
C GLY A 51 4.92 -2.23 14.34
N SER A 52 5.28 -1.04 14.80
CA SER A 52 6.44 -0.87 15.68
C SER A 52 6.28 -1.63 16.99
N LEU A 53 5.12 -1.51 17.64
CA LEU A 53 4.83 -2.24 18.88
C LEU A 53 4.80 -3.77 18.64
N ALA A 54 4.21 -4.20 17.53
CA ALA A 54 4.15 -5.62 17.16
C ALA A 54 5.54 -6.20 16.88
N VAL A 55 6.39 -5.48 16.12
CA VAL A 55 7.77 -5.90 15.85
C VAL A 55 8.56 -5.99 17.14
N LEU A 56 8.41 -5.03 18.04
CA LEU A 56 9.11 -5.01 19.32
C LEU A 56 8.71 -6.22 20.19
N GLY A 57 7.41 -6.51 20.29
CA GLY A 57 6.91 -7.72 20.94
C GLY A 57 7.40 -9.01 20.28
N PHE A 58 7.46 -9.03 18.95
CA PHE A 58 7.95 -10.19 18.19
C PHE A 58 9.45 -10.46 18.42
N VAL A 59 10.26 -9.42 18.55
CA VAL A 59 11.68 -9.55 18.92
C VAL A 59 11.83 -10.16 20.31
N PHE A 60 11.06 -9.69 21.29
CA PHE A 60 11.08 -10.27 22.64
C PHE A 60 10.66 -11.75 22.63
N LEU A 61 9.61 -12.10 21.88
CA LEU A 61 9.19 -13.49 21.72
C LEU A 61 10.27 -14.36 21.07
N ALA A 62 10.95 -13.84 20.05
CA ALA A 62 12.05 -14.55 19.39
C ALA A 62 13.22 -14.80 20.35
N VAL A 63 13.63 -13.79 21.11
CA VAL A 63 14.72 -13.90 22.11
C VAL A 63 14.31 -14.86 23.22
N SER A 64 13.10 -14.74 23.76
CA SER A 64 12.60 -15.65 24.79
C SER A 64 12.55 -17.09 24.30
N SER A 65 12.10 -17.32 23.05
CA SER A 65 12.07 -18.65 22.45
C SER A 65 13.49 -19.23 22.27
N ALA A 66 14.45 -18.40 21.86
CA ALA A 66 15.85 -18.82 21.71
C ALA A 66 16.46 -19.21 23.07
N ILE A 67 16.17 -18.46 24.12
CA ILE A 67 16.62 -18.78 25.48
C ILE A 67 15.96 -20.06 25.98
N ALA A 68 14.64 -20.21 25.82
CA ALA A 68 13.91 -21.41 26.25
C ALA A 68 14.38 -22.68 25.52
N LEU A 69 14.60 -22.60 24.20
CA LEU A 69 15.23 -23.68 23.44
C LEU A 69 16.66 -23.92 23.90
N GLY A 70 17.43 -22.85 24.13
CA GLY A 70 18.80 -22.95 24.62
C GLY A 70 18.91 -23.69 25.96
N ASP A 71 17.98 -23.41 26.88
CA ASP A 71 17.91 -24.07 28.19
C ASP A 71 17.52 -25.55 28.06
N TYR A 72 16.55 -25.86 27.20
CA TYR A 72 16.15 -27.24 26.91
C TYR A 72 17.27 -28.09 26.28
N LEU A 73 18.11 -27.47 25.44
CA LEU A 73 19.27 -28.10 24.82
C LEU A 73 20.53 -28.05 25.71
N GLU A 74 20.42 -27.54 26.96
CA GLU A 74 21.54 -27.26 27.87
C GLU A 74 22.66 -26.39 27.25
N ASN A 75 22.34 -25.69 26.16
CA ASN A 75 23.27 -24.87 25.40
C ASN A 75 22.55 -23.72 24.68
N ILE A 76 22.74 -22.51 25.22
CA ILE A 76 22.16 -21.27 24.69
C ILE A 76 22.60 -20.98 23.25
N ALA A 77 23.84 -21.32 22.87
CA ALA A 77 24.33 -21.08 21.51
C ALA A 77 23.54 -21.89 20.47
N LEU A 78 23.14 -23.13 20.80
CA LEU A 78 22.30 -23.94 19.93
C LEU A 78 20.88 -23.38 19.81
N GLY A 79 20.33 -22.84 20.91
CA GLY A 79 19.03 -22.16 20.90
C GLY A 79 18.97 -20.99 19.90
N TYR A 80 19.97 -20.11 19.93
CA TYR A 80 20.07 -19.02 18.95
C TYR A 80 20.32 -19.52 17.53
N LEU A 81 21.09 -20.58 17.35
CA LEU A 81 21.38 -21.16 16.04
C LEU A 81 20.08 -21.69 15.38
N PHE A 82 19.26 -22.44 16.13
CA PHE A 82 17.99 -22.96 15.61
C PHE A 82 17.00 -21.85 15.28
N VAL A 83 16.84 -20.85 16.16
CA VAL A 83 15.94 -19.72 15.89
C VAL A 83 16.44 -18.89 14.70
N GLY A 84 17.75 -18.68 14.56
CA GLY A 84 18.35 -18.03 13.41
C GLY A 84 18.13 -18.80 12.11
N LEU A 85 18.31 -20.13 12.14
CA LEU A 85 18.04 -21.00 10.99
C LEU A 85 16.56 -20.96 10.59
N PHE A 86 15.65 -20.97 11.56
CA PHE A 86 14.21 -20.84 11.33
C PHE A 86 13.86 -19.53 10.61
N PHE A 87 14.44 -18.41 11.03
CA PHE A 87 14.25 -17.12 10.33
C PHE A 87 14.84 -17.13 8.92
N LEU A 88 15.98 -17.77 8.70
CA LEU A 88 16.55 -17.93 7.36
C LEU A 88 15.64 -18.76 6.45
N VAL A 89 15.06 -19.85 6.95
CA VAL A 89 14.09 -20.67 6.19
C VAL A 89 12.86 -19.85 5.82
N ILE A 90 12.31 -19.07 6.77
CA ILE A 90 11.20 -18.14 6.48
C ILE A 90 11.60 -17.13 5.40
N ALA A 91 12.79 -16.53 5.50
CA ALA A 91 13.27 -15.57 4.52
C ALA A 91 13.39 -16.18 3.11
N ILE A 92 13.88 -17.42 3.01
CA ILE A 92 13.95 -18.16 1.75
C ILE A 92 12.55 -18.39 1.19
N ILE A 93 11.60 -18.85 2.02
CA ILE A 93 10.21 -19.06 1.60
C ILE A 93 9.62 -17.74 1.07
N ILE A 94 9.77 -16.63 1.79
CA ILE A 94 9.28 -15.32 1.34
C ILE A 94 9.91 -14.93 -0.01
N TYR A 95 11.21 -15.19 -0.18
CA TYR A 95 11.91 -14.92 -1.43
C TYR A 95 11.36 -15.74 -2.61
N LEU A 96 11.05 -17.02 -2.40
CA LEU A 96 10.41 -17.87 -3.42
C LEU A 96 9.00 -17.37 -3.79
N PHE A 97 8.22 -16.94 -2.80
CA PHE A 97 6.88 -16.41 -3.01
C PHE A 97 6.83 -14.96 -3.49
N ARG A 98 7.99 -14.28 -3.64
CA ARG A 98 8.07 -12.87 -4.06
C ARG A 98 7.21 -12.56 -5.28
N LYS A 99 7.26 -13.40 -6.33
CA LYS A 99 6.47 -13.19 -7.56
C LYS A 99 4.95 -13.20 -7.33
N TYR A 100 4.47 -13.97 -6.35
CA TYR A 100 3.06 -14.01 -5.98
C TYR A 100 2.64 -12.73 -5.26
N PHE A 101 3.49 -12.25 -4.34
CA PHE A 101 3.27 -10.97 -3.66
C PHE A 101 3.28 -9.79 -4.65
N ASP A 102 4.25 -9.75 -5.56
CA ASP A 102 4.37 -8.69 -6.58
C ASP A 102 3.09 -8.62 -7.43
N LYS A 103 2.59 -9.76 -7.92
CA LYS A 103 1.31 -9.80 -8.66
C LYS A 103 0.13 -9.29 -7.85
N LYS A 104 0.02 -9.66 -6.58
CA LYS A 104 -1.09 -9.27 -5.71
C LYS A 104 -1.04 -7.78 -5.37
N VAL A 105 0.15 -7.23 -5.14
CA VAL A 105 0.38 -5.80 -4.90
C VAL A 105 0.02 -4.99 -6.15
N ILE A 106 0.51 -5.40 -7.33
CA ILE A 106 0.21 -4.72 -8.60
C ILE A 106 -1.30 -4.72 -8.88
N TYR A 107 -1.99 -5.84 -8.66
CA TYR A 107 -3.44 -5.92 -8.85
C TYR A 107 -4.20 -4.95 -7.91
N LYS A 108 -3.77 -4.86 -6.65
CA LYS A 108 -4.40 -3.97 -5.67
C LYS A 108 -4.18 -2.49 -6.01
N ILE A 109 -2.98 -2.13 -6.45
CA ILE A 109 -2.66 -0.76 -6.88
C ILE A 109 -3.41 -0.40 -8.17
N SER A 110 -3.48 -1.33 -9.13
CA SER A 110 -4.24 -1.14 -10.37
C SER A 110 -5.70 -0.79 -10.07
N LYS A 111 -6.35 -1.51 -9.14
CA LYS A 111 -7.72 -1.20 -8.74
C LYS A 111 -7.90 0.14 -8.00
N ILE A 112 -6.85 0.69 -7.38
CA ILE A 112 -6.96 2.00 -6.72
C ILE A 112 -6.80 3.14 -7.73
N PHE A 113 -6.07 2.92 -8.82
CA PHE A 113 -5.77 3.93 -9.83
C PHE A 113 -6.73 3.93 -11.02
N PHE A 114 -7.25 2.77 -11.41
CA PHE A 114 -8.08 2.60 -12.62
C PHE A 114 -9.58 2.40 -12.35
N ASP A 115 -9.99 2.31 -11.09
CA ASP A 115 -11.39 2.33 -10.59
C ASP A 115 -11.62 3.64 -9.78
#